data_AF-A0A3Q2Z1W5-F1
#
_entry.id   AF-A0A3Q2Z1W5-F1
#
_cell.length_a   1.000
_cell.length_b   1.000
_cell.length_c   1.000
_cell.angle_alpha   90.00
_cell.angle_beta   90.00
_cell.angle_gamma   90.00
#
_symmetry.space_group_name_H-M   'P 1'
#
loop_
_entity.id
_entity.type
_entity.pdbx_description
1 polymer ?
#
loop_
_entity_poly.entity_id
_entity_poly.type
_entity_poly.pdbx_seq_one_letter_code
_entity_poly.pdbx_strand_id
1 'polypeptide(L)' 'MIRFSYSPYCLPAKLTSLKTRRDTCNFDKEFTKMAVDLTPTDKLVIMNLDQDDFMGFSYTNPAYEAPN' A
#
# COMPACT_ATOMS: atom_id res chain seq x y z
N MET A 1 -18.48 -10.17 3.84
CA MET A 1 -19.20 -9.40 2.81
C MET A 1 -19.26 -7.95 3.28
N ILE A 2 -18.27 -7.13 2.92
CA ILE A 2 -18.24 -5.72 3.36
C ILE A 2 -19.21 -4.97 2.45
N ARG A 3 -20.35 -4.54 2.98
CA ARG A 3 -21.25 -3.62 2.29
C ARG A 3 -20.73 -2.20 2.47
N PHE A 4 -20.31 -1.58 1.38
CA PHE A 4 -20.10 -0.14 1.33
C PHE A 4 -21.47 0.54 1.23
N SER A 5 -21.97 1.08 2.34
CA SER A 5 -23.12 1.99 2.32
C SER A 5 -22.69 3.31 1.71
N TYR A 6 -23.03 3.54 0.44
CA TYR A 6 -22.85 4.84 -0.19
C TYR A 6 -23.85 5.84 0.40
N SER A 7 -23.35 6.85 1.10
CA SER A 7 -24.12 8.02 1.52
C SER A 7 -24.14 9.04 0.38
N PRO A 8 -25.32 9.39 -0.17
CA PRO A 8 -25.44 10.20 -1.39
C PRO A 8 -25.14 11.70 -1.22
N TYR A 9 -24.68 12.14 -0.03
CA TYR A 9 -24.39 13.55 0.25
C TYR A 9 -22.91 13.94 0.11
N CYS A 10 -22.02 13.01 -0.25
CA CYS A 10 -20.63 13.34 -0.59
C CYS A 10 -20.50 13.48 -2.12
N LEU A 11 -20.58 14.72 -2.60
CA LEU A 11 -20.64 15.13 -4.01
C LEU A 11 -19.46 14.65 -4.88
N PRO A 12 -19.66 14.43 -6.20
CA PRO A 12 -18.64 14.02 -7.15
C PRO A 12 -17.84 15.22 -7.69
N ALA A 13 -17.03 15.87 -6.84
CA ALA A 13 -16.31 17.08 -7.26
C ALA A 13 -14.98 17.31 -6.52
N LYS A 14 -14.06 16.34 -6.56
CA LYS A 14 -12.59 16.56 -6.46
C LYS A 14 -11.83 15.23 -6.61
N LEU A 15 -11.83 14.64 -7.81
CA LEU A 15 -10.65 13.83 -8.17
C LEU A 15 -9.59 14.86 -8.54
N THR A 16 -8.85 15.34 -7.54
CA THR A 16 -7.89 16.43 -7.68
C THR A 16 -6.82 16.06 -8.71
N SER A 17 -6.64 16.94 -9.69
CA SER A 17 -5.55 16.91 -10.67
C SER A 17 -4.22 16.63 -9.97
N LEU A 18 -3.64 15.45 -10.22
CA LEU A 18 -2.30 15.09 -9.77
C LEU A 18 -1.28 16.03 -10.42
N LYS A 19 -0.47 16.71 -9.61
CA LYS A 19 0.52 17.67 -10.14
C LYS A 19 1.75 16.98 -10.71
N THR A 20 2.12 15.84 -10.13
CA THR A 20 3.28 15.03 -10.56
C THR A 20 2.97 13.54 -10.36
N ARG A 21 3.78 12.67 -10.96
CA ARG A 21 3.66 11.20 -10.77
C ARG A 21 3.86 10.75 -9.31
N ARG A 22 4.44 11.60 -8.45
CA ARG A 22 4.70 11.30 -7.02
C ARG A 22 3.82 12.14 -6.08
N ASP A 23 2.77 12.79 -6.60
CA ASP A 23 1.88 13.61 -5.78
C ASP A 23 1.06 12.74 -4.82
N THR A 24 1.11 13.08 -3.53
CA THR A 24 0.45 12.34 -2.46
C THR A 24 -0.79 13.04 -1.91
N CYS A 25 -1.31 14.07 -2.59
CA CYS A 25 -2.40 14.90 -2.07
C CYS A 25 -3.72 14.17 -1.77
N ASN A 26 -3.90 12.96 -2.30
CA ASN A 26 -5.06 12.10 -2.03
C ASN A 26 -4.85 11.09 -0.89
N PHE A 27 -3.69 11.15 -0.23
CA PHE A 27 -3.36 10.32 0.93
C PHE A 27 -3.31 11.18 2.18
N ASP A 28 -3.52 10.55 3.34
CA ASP A 28 -3.39 11.25 4.62
C ASP A 28 -1.96 11.80 4.81
N LYS A 29 -1.88 13.03 5.30
CA LYS A 29 -0.60 13.70 5.59
C LYS A 29 0.13 13.08 6.75
N GLU A 30 -0.56 12.39 7.66
CA GLU A 30 0.08 11.68 8.76
C GLU A 30 1.04 10.62 8.20
N PHE A 31 0.57 9.74 7.31
CA PHE A 31 1.40 8.69 6.72
C PHE A 31 2.45 9.22 5.75
N THR A 32 2.11 10.17 4.89
CA THR A 32 3.03 10.66 3.85
C THR A 32 4.19 11.50 4.39
N LYS A 33 4.11 11.94 5.65
CA LYS A 33 5.19 12.66 6.35
C LYS A 33 6.05 11.76 7.24
N MET A 34 5.62 10.53 7.52
CA MET A 34 6.42 9.59 8.29
C MET A 34 7.71 9.23 7.56
N ALA A 35 8.73 8.83 8.31
CA ALA A 35 9.95 8.30 7.72
C ALA A 35 9.62 7.03 6.92
N VAL A 36 10.24 6.90 5.74
CA VAL A 36 10.11 5.69 4.91
C VAL A 36 11.10 4.65 5.44
N ASP A 37 10.71 3.99 6.52
CA ASP A 37 11.53 2.96 7.17
C ASP A 37 10.68 1.75 7.56
N LEU A 38 11.32 0.59 7.67
CA LEU A 38 10.68 -0.62 8.17
C LEU A 38 10.80 -0.66 9.68
N THR A 39 9.68 -0.89 10.37
CA THR A 39 9.71 -1.10 11.82
C THR A 39 10.67 -2.25 12.14
N PRO A 40 11.68 -2.03 13.02
CA PRO A 40 12.58 -3.10 13.43
C PRO A 40 11.79 -4.26 14.04
N THR A 41 12.15 -5.48 13.64
CA THR A 41 11.52 -6.71 14.10
C THR A 41 12.43 -7.47 15.06
N ASP A 42 11.84 -8.18 16.02
CA ASP A 42 12.58 -9.05 16.92
C ASP A 42 13.02 -10.32 16.17
N LYS A 43 14.33 -10.60 16.17
CA LYS A 43 14.91 -11.75 15.49
C LYS A 43 14.35 -13.07 15.99
N LEU A 44 14.07 -13.20 17.29
CA LEU A 44 13.50 -14.42 17.86
C LEU A 44 12.06 -14.62 17.40
N VAL A 45 11.30 -13.54 17.23
CA VAL A 45 9.94 -13.63 16.65
C VAL A 45 10.03 -14.15 15.23
N ILE A 46 10.92 -13.58 14.40
CA ILE A 46 11.10 -14.02 13.01
C ILE A 46 11.57 -15.48 12.92
N MET A 47 12.54 -15.87 13.73
CA MET A 47 13.10 -17.23 13.72
C MET A 47 12.10 -18.32 14.15
N ASN A 48 11.07 -17.95 14.92
CA ASN A 48 10.04 -18.87 15.37
C ASN A 48 8.85 -18.97 14.38
N LEU A 49 8.86 -18.22 13.27
CA LEU A 49 7.86 -18.35 12.22
C LEU A 49 8.18 -19.56 11.34
N ASP A 50 7.16 -20.36 11.02
CA ASP A 50 7.26 -21.36 9.97
C ASP A 50 7.45 -20.65 8.62
N GLN A 51 8.54 -20.97 7.93
CA GLN A 51 8.84 -20.37 6.63
C GLN A 51 8.07 -21.05 5.49
N ASP A 52 7.64 -22.30 5.71
CA ASP A 52 6.93 -23.06 4.68
C ASP A 52 5.52 -22.49 4.42
N ASP A 53 4.94 -21.76 5.40
CA ASP A 53 3.70 -21.00 5.25
C ASP A 53 3.77 -19.93 4.13
N PHE A 54 4.98 -19.52 3.73
CA PHE A 54 5.21 -18.54 2.68
C PHE A 54 5.70 -19.18 1.36
N MET A 55 5.70 -20.51 1.25
CA MET A 55 6.01 -21.18 -0.01
C MET A 55 5.04 -20.76 -1.12
N GLY A 56 5.58 -20.36 -2.26
CA GLY A 56 4.79 -19.89 -3.40
C GLY A 56 4.27 -18.45 -3.26
N PHE A 57 4.68 -17.69 -2.23
CA PHE A 57 4.28 -16.29 -2.06
C PHE A 57 4.82 -15.36 -3.16
N SER A 58 6.00 -15.69 -3.72
CA SER A 58 6.62 -14.86 -4.75
C SER A 58 5.84 -14.88 -6.06
N TYR A 59 5.40 -13.70 -6.51
CA TYR A 59 4.74 -13.48 -7.78
C TYR A 59 5.33 -12.26 -8.48
N THR A 60 5.58 -12.38 -9.80
CA THR A 60 5.90 -11.25 -10.66
C THR A 60 4.89 -11.23 -11.80
N ASN A 61 4.30 -10.06 -12.06
CA ASN A 61 3.38 -9.90 -13.18
C ASN A 61 4.12 -10.17 -14.50
N PRO A 62 3.69 -11.14 -15.33
CA PRO A 62 4.34 -11.43 -16.62
C PRO A 62 4.33 -10.26 -17.61
N ALA A 63 3.40 -9.32 -17.47
CA ALA A 63 3.31 -8.11 -18.29
C ALA A 63 4.17 -6.95 -17.75
N TYR A 64 4.95 -7.15 -16.69
CA TYR A 64 5.80 -6.11 -16.12
C TYR A 64 7.09 -5.97 -16.95
N GLU A 65 7.24 -4.82 -17.60
CA GLU A 65 8.48 -4.41 -18.27
C GLU A 65 9.23 -3.44 -17.34
N ALA A 66 10.41 -3.86 -16.87
CA ALA A 66 11.25 -3.00 -16.03
C ALA A 66 11.76 -1.80 -16.85
N PRO A 67 11.68 -0.56 -16.33
CA PRO A 67 12.28 0.59 -16.99
C PRO A 67 13.81 0.45 -17.01
N ASN A 68 14.42 0.66 -18.19
CA ASN A 68 15.88 0.73 -18.39
C ASN A 68 16.50 1.94 -17.68
#